data_AF-A0A9P1GTW7-F1
#
_entry.id   AF-A0A9P1GTW7-F1
#
_cell.length_a   1.000
_cell.length_b   1.000
_cell.length_c   1.000
_cell.angle_alpha   90.00
_cell.angle_beta   90.00
_cell.angle_gamma   90.00
#
_symmetry.space_group_name_H-M   'P 1'
#
loop_
_entity.id
_entity.type
_entity.pdbx_description
1 polymer ?
#
loop_
_entity_poly.entity_id
_entity_poly.type
_entity_poly.pdbx_seq_one_letter_code
_entity_poly.pdbx_strand_id
1 'polypeptide(L)'
;MIYNDKWQIDGAGASTGPQEERRKPLSSPDSTLVGLPTAELADVSSDDAPVWMSEDDQDVFGMSSVRPEVRMTLCDMVTAILVPWAAFALSLVIFICLYHDHAVLVWILQILCTLLALCTVLTGHRVRDAMIISLGFLSLASIALGAAAGTWLEAEYLQRFWQLYRASSYQLILPSSDPSKLPMDSFLRFSDGTVLDDFHALGYLAKGNTYCVAPIRLTGSSSEPVRYWAVGKNCCDRRGTFNCGPQPEHAAVIAEHLDETFLRAVLQASSVYHLPLEEVDVAKPQLVTLIEHPSQLLAEIWYESTRVAVMAALMHLAVCVIAVLTMATATAYGRKLKDSL
;
A
#
# COMPACT_ATOMS: atom_id res chain seq x y z
N MET A 1 -7.04 -22.99 4.95
CA MET A 1 -8.44 -22.65 4.60
C MET A 1 -8.63 -22.99 3.13
N ILE A 2 -9.42 -24.02 2.85
CA ILE A 2 -9.71 -24.50 1.50
C ILE A 2 -10.98 -23.77 1.06
N TYR A 3 -10.85 -22.75 0.21
CA TYR A 3 -12.00 -22.17 -0.48
C TYR A 3 -12.06 -22.83 -1.86
N ASN A 4 -13.07 -23.67 -2.02
CA ASN A 4 -13.36 -24.41 -3.23
C ASN A 4 -14.65 -23.80 -3.81
N ASP A 5 -14.53 -22.83 -4.71
CA ASP A 5 -15.68 -22.30 -5.44
C ASP A 5 -15.46 -22.41 -6.95
N LYS A 6 -16.17 -23.38 -7.52
CA LYS A 6 -16.54 -23.49 -8.92
C LYS A 6 -17.26 -22.20 -9.34
N TRP A 7 -16.73 -21.51 -10.34
CA TRP A 7 -17.53 -20.64 -11.20
C TRP A 7 -17.49 -21.15 -12.63
N GLN A 8 -18.51 -21.95 -12.96
CA GLN A 8 -19.00 -22.14 -14.32
C GLN A 8 -19.84 -20.91 -14.67
N ILE A 9 -19.46 -20.18 -15.71
CA ILE A 9 -20.37 -19.23 -16.38
C ILE A 9 -20.44 -19.65 -17.85
N ASP A 10 -21.54 -20.32 -18.17
CA ASP A 10 -22.01 -20.50 -19.55
C ASP A 10 -22.53 -19.16 -20.10
N GLY A 11 -22.32 -18.96 -21.40
CA GLY A 11 -22.40 -17.67 -22.07
C GLY A 11 -23.79 -17.18 -22.51
N ALA A 12 -23.78 -16.04 -23.20
CA ALA A 12 -24.68 -15.68 -24.30
C ALA A 12 -24.30 -14.29 -24.80
N GLY A 13 -24.10 -14.14 -26.11
CA GLY A 13 -23.75 -12.87 -26.75
C GLY A 13 -24.94 -11.93 -26.95
N ALA A 14 -24.63 -10.66 -27.19
CA ALA A 14 -25.44 -9.77 -28.01
C ALA A 14 -24.57 -8.59 -28.50
N SER A 15 -24.47 -8.47 -29.82
CA SER A 15 -24.00 -7.31 -30.55
C SER A 15 -24.97 -6.13 -30.45
N THR A 16 -24.46 -4.89 -30.41
CA THR A 16 -24.94 -3.74 -31.22
C THR A 16 -24.16 -2.45 -30.91
N GLY A 17 -23.50 -1.90 -31.95
CA GLY A 17 -23.62 -0.48 -32.36
C GLY A 17 -22.86 0.62 -31.60
N PRO A 18 -22.18 1.54 -32.31
CA PRO A 18 -21.53 2.72 -31.71
C PRO A 18 -22.47 3.94 -31.70
N GLN A 19 -22.46 4.72 -30.62
CA GLN A 19 -23.00 6.08 -30.63
C GLN A 19 -21.97 7.09 -30.13
N GLU A 20 -21.61 7.95 -31.08
CA GLU A 20 -20.94 9.22 -30.97
C GLU A 20 -21.90 10.26 -30.37
N GLU A 21 -21.58 10.83 -29.21
CA GLU A 21 -22.25 12.05 -28.75
C GLU A 21 -21.23 13.12 -28.32
N ARG A 22 -21.08 14.05 -29.25
CA ARG A 22 -20.46 15.38 -29.19
C ARG A 22 -21.14 16.25 -28.12
N ARG A 23 -20.40 16.74 -27.11
CA ARG A 23 -20.82 17.94 -26.33
C ARG A 23 -19.69 18.96 -26.14
N LYS A 24 -20.10 20.20 -26.41
CA LYS A 24 -19.38 21.48 -26.42
C LYS A 24 -19.14 22.03 -25.00
N PRO A 25 -18.26 23.04 -24.84
CA PRO A 25 -17.85 23.57 -23.54
C PRO A 25 -18.90 24.51 -22.96
N LEU A 26 -19.07 24.48 -21.62
CA LEU A 26 -19.91 25.42 -20.90
C LEU A 26 -19.06 26.36 -20.05
N SER A 27 -19.35 27.64 -20.27
CA SER A 27 -18.83 28.87 -19.68
C SER A 27 -19.00 28.99 -18.16
N SER A 28 -18.10 29.75 -17.56
CA SER A 28 -18.23 30.33 -16.22
C SER A 28 -19.47 31.22 -16.08
N PRO A 29 -19.93 31.42 -14.85
CA PRO A 29 -20.32 32.75 -14.44
C PRO A 29 -19.77 33.19 -13.08
N ASP A 30 -19.58 34.50 -13.00
CA ASP A 30 -19.31 35.33 -11.85
C ASP A 30 -20.15 34.96 -10.61
N SER A 31 -19.52 35.07 -9.44
CA SER A 31 -20.24 35.22 -8.16
C SER A 31 -19.59 36.32 -7.32
N THR A 32 -20.10 37.52 -7.55
CA THR A 32 -20.50 38.53 -6.58
C THR A 32 -20.40 38.10 -5.11
N LEU A 33 -19.43 38.65 -4.37
CA LEU A 33 -19.41 38.58 -2.91
C LEU A 33 -20.02 39.86 -2.32
N VAL A 34 -21.23 39.67 -1.81
CA VAL A 34 -22.09 40.60 -1.08
C VAL A 34 -21.51 40.86 0.32
N GLY A 35 -21.69 42.10 0.77
CA GLY A 35 -21.12 42.69 1.98
C GLY A 35 -21.48 42.02 3.31
N LEU A 36 -20.59 42.27 4.28
CA LEU A 36 -20.77 41.99 5.70
C LEU A 36 -21.07 43.31 6.44
N PRO A 37 -22.03 43.33 7.38
CA PRO A 37 -22.36 44.50 8.16
C PRO A 37 -21.35 44.76 9.28
N THR A 38 -21.02 46.03 9.46
CA THR A 38 -20.31 46.60 10.60
C THR A 38 -21.20 46.58 11.84
N ALA A 39 -20.88 45.74 12.82
CA ALA A 39 -21.49 45.77 14.15
C ALA A 39 -20.71 46.74 15.06
N GLU A 40 -21.25 47.96 15.14
CA GLU A 40 -21.60 48.68 16.36
C GLU A 40 -20.69 48.52 17.59
N LEU A 41 -19.86 49.56 17.79
CA LEU A 41 -19.21 49.92 19.04
C LEU A 41 -20.27 50.30 20.07
N ALA A 42 -20.40 49.51 21.13
CA ALA A 42 -21.06 49.94 22.36
C ALA A 42 -20.00 50.51 23.31
N ASP A 43 -20.06 51.84 23.47
CA ASP A 43 -19.47 52.61 24.56
C ASP A 43 -19.89 52.00 25.91
N VAL A 44 -18.93 51.49 26.67
CA VAL A 44 -19.11 51.17 28.09
C VAL A 44 -18.41 52.25 28.89
N SER A 45 -19.26 53.13 29.41
CA SER A 45 -18.99 54.20 30.36
C SER A 45 -18.08 53.74 31.50
N SER A 46 -16.99 54.48 31.66
CA SER A 46 -16.29 54.69 32.92
C SER A 46 -17.25 55.26 33.95
N ASP A 47 -17.28 54.67 35.15
CA ASP A 47 -17.29 55.36 36.45
C ASP A 47 -17.72 54.34 37.51
N ASP A 48 -16.77 53.62 38.08
CA ASP A 48 -16.88 53.10 39.44
C ASP A 48 -15.48 52.96 40.05
N ALA A 49 -15.32 53.60 41.20
CA ALA A 49 -14.07 53.86 41.87
C ALA A 49 -13.36 52.57 42.35
N PRO A 50 -12.01 52.58 42.42
CA PRO A 50 -11.26 51.50 43.03
C PRO A 50 -11.51 51.51 44.55
N VAL A 51 -12.33 50.55 45.01
CA VAL A 51 -12.33 50.14 46.42
C VAL A 51 -11.00 49.46 46.66
N TRP A 52 -10.11 50.16 47.37
CA TRP A 52 -8.88 49.62 47.91
C TRP A 52 -9.22 48.45 48.85
N MET A 53 -9.20 47.25 48.29
CA MET A 53 -9.28 46.01 49.06
C MET A 53 -7.94 45.87 49.78
N SER A 54 -7.99 46.02 51.09
CA SER A 54 -6.86 45.92 52.01
C SER A 54 -6.09 44.62 51.83
N GLU A 55 -4.76 44.74 51.73
CA GLU A 55 -3.78 43.65 51.53
C GLU A 55 -3.71 42.61 52.66
N ASP A 56 -4.52 42.73 53.71
CA ASP A 56 -4.36 41.93 54.94
C ASP A 56 -5.32 40.72 55.08
N ASP A 57 -6.15 40.40 54.08
CA ASP A 57 -7.10 39.26 54.13
C ASP A 57 -6.75 38.06 53.22
N GLN A 58 -5.50 37.95 52.73
CA GLN A 58 -5.09 36.83 51.85
C GLN A 58 -4.72 35.51 52.56
N ASP A 59 -4.65 35.47 53.89
CA ASP A 59 -4.11 34.29 54.59
C ASP A 59 -5.17 33.30 55.14
N VAL A 60 -6.46 33.54 54.95
CA VAL A 60 -7.52 32.72 55.59
C VAL A 60 -8.02 31.56 54.73
N PHE A 61 -7.76 31.55 53.41
CA PHE A 61 -8.06 30.39 52.54
C PHE A 61 -6.80 29.61 52.17
N GLY A 62 -6.03 29.21 53.18
CA GLY A 62 -4.99 28.20 53.09
C GLY A 62 -5.52 26.78 52.78
N MET A 63 -6.42 26.64 51.80
CA MET A 63 -6.70 25.35 51.17
C MET A 63 -5.50 25.01 50.29
N SER A 64 -4.45 24.50 50.93
CA SER A 64 -3.43 23.71 50.25
C SER A 64 -4.16 22.64 49.44
N SER A 65 -4.27 22.85 48.12
CA SER A 65 -4.87 21.85 47.23
C SER A 65 -3.93 20.66 47.25
N VAL A 66 -4.17 19.72 48.15
CA VAL A 66 -3.49 18.43 48.18
C VAL A 66 -3.86 17.75 46.87
N ARG A 67 -3.03 17.94 45.83
CA ARG A 67 -3.22 17.23 44.57
C ARG A 67 -3.06 15.75 44.90
N PRO A 68 -4.09 14.92 44.66
CA PRO A 68 -4.00 13.50 44.95
C PRO A 68 -2.76 12.93 44.24
N GLU A 69 -1.95 12.20 44.98
CA GLU A 69 -0.75 11.58 44.45
C GLU A 69 -1.18 10.45 43.49
N VAL A 70 -1.11 10.72 42.19
CA VAL A 70 -1.51 9.75 41.16
C VAL A 70 -0.46 8.64 41.13
N ARG A 71 -0.77 7.49 41.73
CA ARG A 71 0.01 6.26 41.56
C ARG A 71 -0.48 5.53 40.31
N MET A 72 0.38 5.41 39.30
CA MET A 72 0.12 4.53 38.15
C MET A 72 -0.03 3.10 38.64
N THR A 73 -1.22 2.53 38.49
CA THR A 73 -1.43 1.11 38.76
C THR A 73 -0.83 0.26 37.63
N LEU A 74 -0.57 -1.03 37.88
CA LEU A 74 -0.09 -1.93 36.82
C LEU A 74 -1.09 -2.02 35.65
N CYS A 75 -2.39 -1.99 35.96
CA CYS A 75 -3.47 -2.01 34.98
C CYS A 75 -3.38 -0.81 34.01
N ASP A 76 -3.08 0.36 34.55
CA ASP A 76 -2.90 1.60 33.80
C ASP A 76 -1.74 1.50 32.81
N MET A 77 -0.61 0.93 33.23
CA MET A 77 0.56 0.71 32.38
C MET A 77 0.25 -0.27 31.24
N VAL A 78 -0.39 -1.40 31.56
CA VAL A 78 -0.78 -2.40 30.56
C VAL A 78 -1.74 -1.79 29.53
N THR A 79 -2.71 -1.00 29.98
CA THR A 79 -3.66 -0.30 29.11
C THR A 79 -2.94 0.69 28.20
N ALA A 80 -1.99 1.45 28.74
CA ALA A 80 -1.20 2.42 27.98
C ALA A 80 -0.28 1.79 26.92
N ILE A 81 0.10 0.53 27.09
CA ILE A 81 0.90 -0.23 26.11
C ILE A 81 -0.01 -0.87 25.06
N LEU A 82 -1.05 -1.59 25.50
CA LEU A 82 -1.86 -2.43 24.61
C LEU A 82 -2.81 -1.63 23.74
N VAL A 83 -3.39 -0.53 24.24
CA VAL A 83 -4.39 0.23 23.47
C VAL A 83 -3.78 0.89 22.22
N PRO A 84 -2.65 1.64 22.29
CA PRO A 84 -2.04 2.21 21.10
C PRO A 84 -1.51 1.15 20.12
N TRP A 85 -0.96 0.05 20.65
CA TRP A 85 -0.51 -1.06 19.83
C TRP A 85 -1.65 -1.73 19.06
N ALA A 86 -2.77 -2.01 19.74
CA ALA A 86 -3.95 -2.58 19.11
C ALA A 86 -4.54 -1.62 18.07
N ALA A 87 -4.55 -0.30 18.33
CA ALA A 87 -5.00 0.70 17.37
C ALA A 87 -4.12 0.75 16.11
N PHE A 88 -2.79 0.64 16.26
CA PHE A 88 -1.86 0.51 15.13
C PHE A 88 -2.12 -0.76 14.34
N ALA A 89 -2.19 -1.92 15.01
CA ALA A 89 -2.38 -3.22 14.36
C ALA A 89 -3.72 -3.28 13.63
N LEU A 90 -4.79 -2.74 14.24
CA LEU A 90 -6.11 -2.66 13.62
C LEU A 90 -6.08 -1.78 12.37
N SER A 91 -5.49 -0.58 12.46
CA SER A 91 -5.29 0.32 11.31
C SER A 91 -4.56 -0.42 10.18
N LEU A 92 -3.41 -1.03 10.48
CA LEU A 92 -2.60 -1.78 9.53
C LEU A 92 -3.40 -2.92 8.85
N VAL A 93 -4.13 -3.73 9.63
CA VAL A 93 -4.93 -4.85 9.11
C VAL A 93 -6.08 -4.37 8.22
N ILE A 94 -6.76 -3.28 8.59
CA ILE A 94 -7.83 -2.69 7.76
C ILE A 94 -7.27 -2.30 6.38
N PHE A 95 -6.09 -1.67 6.32
CA PHE A 95 -5.46 -1.34 5.05
C PHE A 95 -5.05 -2.59 4.25
N ILE A 96 -4.47 -3.61 4.89
CA ILE A 96 -4.05 -4.84 4.20
C ILE A 96 -5.25 -5.61 3.62
N CYS A 97 -6.36 -5.70 4.36
CA CYS A 97 -7.47 -6.57 4.00
C CYS A 97 -8.57 -5.89 3.15
N LEU A 98 -8.85 -4.59 3.38
CA LEU A 98 -10.05 -3.93 2.84
C LEU A 98 -9.77 -2.80 1.85
N TYR A 99 -8.53 -2.28 1.79
CA TYR A 99 -8.24 -1.07 1.01
C TYR A 99 -8.46 -1.27 -0.48
N HIS A 100 -8.05 -2.42 -1.01
CA HIS A 100 -8.06 -2.68 -2.45
C HIS A 100 -9.47 -2.79 -3.04
N ASP A 101 -10.40 -3.43 -2.33
CA ASP A 101 -11.77 -3.59 -2.81
C ASP A 101 -12.67 -2.42 -2.37
N HIS A 102 -12.42 -1.83 -1.19
CA HIS A 102 -13.30 -0.85 -0.57
C HIS A 102 -12.53 0.30 0.10
N ALA A 103 -11.72 1.04 -0.68
CA ALA A 103 -10.95 2.18 -0.18
C ALA A 103 -11.81 3.19 0.61
N VAL A 104 -13.02 3.49 0.15
CA VAL A 104 -13.95 4.41 0.85
C VAL A 104 -14.31 3.90 2.25
N LEU A 105 -14.58 2.60 2.40
CA LEU A 105 -14.91 2.00 3.69
C LEU A 105 -13.71 2.09 4.65
N VAL A 106 -12.50 1.84 4.15
CA VAL A 106 -11.26 1.97 4.93
C VAL A 106 -11.09 3.38 5.47
N TRP A 107 -11.24 4.40 4.64
CA TRP A 107 -11.13 5.79 5.10
C TRP A 107 -12.21 6.18 6.10
N ILE A 108 -13.45 5.70 5.94
CA ILE A 108 -14.52 5.90 6.92
C ILE A 108 -14.16 5.27 8.27
N LEU A 109 -13.71 4.01 8.27
CA LEU A 109 -13.27 3.32 9.50
C LEU A 109 -12.07 4.02 10.14
N GLN A 110 -11.12 4.49 9.33
CA GLN A 110 -9.94 5.22 9.78
C GLN A 110 -10.31 6.55 10.44
N ILE A 111 -11.23 7.32 9.85
CA ILE A 111 -11.77 8.55 10.43
C ILE A 111 -12.48 8.24 11.74
N LEU A 112 -13.29 7.17 11.79
CA LEU A 112 -13.97 6.75 13.01
C LEU A 112 -12.98 6.41 14.14
N CYS A 113 -11.94 5.62 13.87
CA CYS A 113 -10.88 5.33 14.84
C CYS A 113 -10.16 6.60 15.32
N THR A 114 -9.90 7.53 14.41
CA THR A 114 -9.28 8.83 14.73
C THR A 114 -10.18 9.69 15.61
N LEU A 115 -11.49 9.72 15.35
CA LEU A 115 -12.47 10.44 16.17
C LEU A 115 -12.57 9.84 17.57
N LEU A 116 -12.56 8.50 17.71
CA LEU A 116 -12.55 7.85 19.02
C LEU A 116 -11.29 8.21 19.82
N ALA A 117 -10.12 8.17 19.19
CA ALA A 117 -8.87 8.58 19.81
C ALA A 117 -8.90 10.07 20.22
N LEU A 118 -9.44 10.95 19.37
CA LEU A 118 -9.65 12.36 19.71
C LEU A 118 -10.60 12.54 20.90
N CYS A 119 -11.70 11.78 20.96
CA CYS A 119 -12.61 11.78 22.11
C CYS A 119 -11.90 11.40 23.41
N THR A 120 -10.95 10.46 23.39
CA THR A 120 -10.15 10.14 24.59
C THR A 120 -9.28 11.32 25.04
N VAL A 121 -8.63 12.04 24.11
CA VAL A 121 -7.87 13.26 24.41
C VAL A 121 -8.77 14.33 25.03
N LEU A 122 -9.94 14.59 24.43
CA LEU A 122 -10.90 15.59 24.92
C LEU A 122 -11.45 15.22 26.31
N THR A 123 -11.70 13.93 26.55
CA THR A 123 -12.17 13.43 27.84
C THR A 123 -11.08 13.59 28.90
N GLY A 124 -9.84 13.22 28.59
CA GLY A 124 -8.68 13.44 29.47
C GLY A 124 -8.49 14.92 29.81
N HIS A 125 -8.64 15.81 28.82
CA HIS A 125 -8.56 17.25 29.03
C HIS A 125 -9.67 17.77 29.96
N ARG A 126 -10.90 17.28 29.82
CA ARG A 126 -12.03 17.65 30.71
C ARG A 126 -11.84 17.16 32.14
N VAL A 127 -11.36 15.93 32.33
CA VAL A 127 -11.08 15.33 33.64
C VAL A 127 -9.78 15.86 34.26
N ARG A 128 -8.94 16.55 33.45
CA ARG A 128 -7.59 17.02 33.81
C ARG A 128 -6.66 15.86 34.20
N ASP A 129 -6.85 14.71 33.58
CA ASP A 129 -6.00 13.53 33.78
C ASP A 129 -4.95 13.44 32.66
N ALA A 130 -3.70 13.73 33.01
CA ALA A 130 -2.56 13.71 32.08
C ALA A 130 -2.34 12.33 31.45
N MET A 131 -2.68 11.24 32.16
CA MET A 131 -2.50 9.89 31.63
C MET A 131 -3.46 9.63 30.47
N ILE A 132 -4.75 9.94 30.63
CA ILE A 132 -5.76 9.78 29.58
C ILE A 132 -5.42 10.65 28.36
N ILE A 133 -4.94 11.88 28.58
CA ILE A 133 -4.47 12.76 27.51
C ILE A 133 -3.31 12.12 26.74
N SER A 134 -2.29 11.62 27.44
CA SER A 134 -1.13 10.96 26.82
C SER A 134 -1.55 9.72 26.03
N LEU A 135 -2.46 8.90 26.57
CA LEU A 135 -3.01 7.73 25.91
C LEU A 135 -3.69 8.09 24.60
N GLY A 136 -4.51 9.13 24.61
CA GLY A 136 -5.17 9.62 23.41
C GLY A 136 -4.19 10.08 22.33
N PHE A 137 -3.16 10.84 22.70
CA PHE A 137 -2.11 11.25 21.75
C PHE A 137 -1.28 10.07 21.21
N LEU A 138 -0.89 9.11 22.07
CA LEU A 138 -0.18 7.91 21.64
C LEU A 138 -1.04 7.08 20.67
N SER A 139 -2.33 6.95 20.93
CA SER A 139 -3.26 6.25 20.03
C SER A 139 -3.44 6.96 18.70
N LEU A 140 -3.56 8.30 18.69
CA LEU A 140 -3.62 9.09 17.45
C LEU A 140 -2.36 8.92 16.60
N ALA A 141 -1.18 9.01 17.23
CA ALA A 141 0.09 8.78 16.54
C ALA A 141 0.19 7.35 15.98
N SER A 142 -0.25 6.36 16.76
CA SER A 142 -0.29 4.95 16.34
C SER A 142 -1.20 4.70 15.15
N ILE A 143 -2.39 5.30 15.15
CA ILE A 143 -3.36 5.22 14.05
C ILE A 143 -2.78 5.83 12.75
N ALA A 144 -2.12 7.00 12.87
CA ALA A 144 -1.47 7.67 11.74
C ALA A 144 -0.30 6.86 11.17
N LEU A 145 0.57 6.33 12.03
CA LEU A 145 1.67 5.45 11.62
C LEU A 145 1.17 4.15 10.97
N GLY A 146 0.11 3.56 11.52
CA GLY A 146 -0.53 2.37 10.95
C GLY A 146 -1.09 2.63 9.56
N ALA A 147 -1.71 3.79 9.34
CA ALA A 147 -2.21 4.19 8.02
C ALA A 147 -1.06 4.42 7.02
N ALA A 148 -0.01 5.14 7.42
CA ALA A 148 1.14 5.38 6.57
C ALA A 148 1.83 4.05 6.17
N ALA A 149 2.08 3.17 7.14
CA ALA A 149 2.66 1.86 6.89
C ALA A 149 1.74 0.98 6.02
N GLY A 150 0.42 1.02 6.26
CA GLY A 150 -0.58 0.30 5.48
C GLY A 150 -0.61 0.76 4.02
N THR A 151 -0.64 2.07 3.77
CA THR A 151 -0.59 2.63 2.41
C THR A 151 0.73 2.31 1.69
N TRP A 152 1.85 2.28 2.42
CA TRP A 152 3.14 1.92 1.85
C TRP A 152 3.21 0.43 1.48
N LEU A 153 2.73 -0.45 2.36
CA LEU A 153 2.62 -1.90 2.08
C LEU A 153 1.71 -2.19 0.90
N GLU A 154 0.63 -1.41 0.76
CA GLU A 154 -0.30 -1.55 -0.34
C GLU A 154 0.37 -1.22 -1.68
N ALA A 155 1.02 -0.06 -1.77
CA ALA A 155 1.70 0.38 -2.97
C ALA A 155 2.87 -0.54 -3.38
N GLU A 156 3.65 -1.03 -2.41
CA GLU A 156 4.85 -1.82 -2.70
C GLU A 156 4.54 -3.30 -2.99
N TYR A 157 3.64 -3.93 -2.22
CA TYR A 157 3.42 -5.38 -2.28
C TYR A 157 2.01 -5.76 -2.72
N LEU A 158 0.97 -5.18 -2.10
CA LEU A 158 -0.39 -5.70 -2.27
C LEU A 158 -1.01 -5.32 -3.61
N GLN A 159 -0.67 -4.17 -4.19
CA GLN A 159 -1.18 -3.78 -5.51
C GLN A 159 -0.83 -4.85 -6.55
N ARG A 160 0.44 -5.29 -6.57
CA ARG A 160 0.90 -6.37 -7.45
C ARG A 160 0.23 -7.71 -7.12
N PHE A 161 0.15 -8.05 -5.83
CA PHE A 161 -0.54 -9.27 -5.40
C PHE A 161 -1.97 -9.33 -5.93
N TRP A 162 -2.74 -8.25 -5.78
CA TRP A 162 -4.14 -8.24 -6.17
C TRP A 162 -4.36 -8.15 -7.68
N GLN A 163 -3.47 -7.48 -8.41
CA GLN A 163 -3.47 -7.53 -9.88
C GLN A 163 -3.34 -8.99 -10.35
N LEU A 164 -2.36 -9.72 -9.81
CA LEU A 164 -2.16 -11.14 -10.14
C LEU A 164 -3.30 -12.02 -9.62
N TYR A 165 -3.83 -11.75 -8.42
CA TYR A 165 -4.95 -12.52 -7.87
C TYR A 165 -6.22 -12.42 -8.71
N ARG A 166 -6.57 -11.21 -9.17
CA ARG A 166 -7.74 -11.01 -10.04
C ARG A 166 -7.51 -11.57 -11.45
N ALA A 167 -6.27 -11.63 -11.90
CA ALA A 167 -5.87 -12.23 -13.17
C ALA A 167 -6.04 -13.77 -13.25
N SER A 168 -6.72 -14.38 -12.28
CA SER A 168 -6.90 -15.84 -12.12
C SER A 168 -7.49 -16.61 -13.31
N SER A 169 -8.06 -15.95 -14.33
CA SER A 169 -8.50 -16.64 -15.54
C SER A 169 -7.33 -16.82 -16.52
N TYR A 170 -6.86 -18.07 -16.66
CA TYR A 170 -5.90 -18.43 -17.70
C TYR A 170 -6.52 -18.20 -19.08
N GLN A 171 -5.96 -17.27 -19.85
CA GLN A 171 -6.30 -17.13 -21.25
C GLN A 171 -5.34 -17.98 -22.09
N LEU A 172 -5.90 -18.89 -22.88
CA LEU A 172 -5.13 -19.66 -23.84
C LEU A 172 -4.80 -18.77 -25.04
N ILE A 173 -3.52 -18.54 -25.28
CA ILE A 173 -3.04 -17.67 -26.36
C ILE A 173 -2.10 -18.41 -27.31
N LEU A 174 -2.09 -17.98 -28.57
CA LEU A 174 -1.14 -18.47 -29.56
C LEU A 174 0.10 -17.57 -29.57
N PRO A 175 1.33 -18.09 -29.74
CA PRO A 175 2.53 -17.26 -29.86
C PRO A 175 2.48 -16.27 -31.03
N SER A 176 1.65 -16.57 -32.04
CA SER A 176 1.42 -15.71 -33.18
C SER A 176 0.28 -14.70 -32.98
N SER A 177 -0.45 -14.70 -31.86
CA SER A 177 -1.51 -13.71 -31.62
C SER A 177 -0.96 -12.33 -31.27
N ASP A 178 -1.64 -11.28 -31.72
CA ASP A 178 -1.28 -9.89 -31.47
C ASP A 178 -1.29 -9.57 -29.95
N PRO A 179 -0.15 -9.20 -29.35
CA PRO A 179 -0.05 -8.92 -27.91
C PRO A 179 -0.86 -7.69 -27.50
N SER A 180 -1.12 -6.75 -28.41
CA SER A 180 -1.85 -5.51 -28.15
C SER A 180 -3.30 -5.74 -27.73
N LYS A 181 -3.84 -6.94 -28.01
CA LYS A 181 -5.21 -7.33 -27.66
C LYS A 181 -5.33 -7.98 -26.29
N LEU A 182 -4.21 -8.30 -25.64
CA LEU A 182 -4.22 -8.97 -24.35
C LEU A 182 -4.33 -7.95 -23.23
N PRO A 183 -5.17 -8.23 -22.21
CA PRO A 183 -5.18 -7.42 -21.01
C PRO A 183 -3.81 -7.53 -20.33
N MET A 184 -3.20 -6.38 -20.07
CA MET A 184 -1.99 -6.26 -19.26
C MET A 184 -2.25 -6.94 -17.90
N ASP A 185 -1.22 -7.57 -17.35
CA ASP A 185 -1.23 -8.21 -16.02
C ASP A 185 -2.12 -9.47 -15.88
N SER A 186 -2.51 -10.11 -16.98
CA SER A 186 -3.23 -11.39 -16.95
C SER A 186 -2.29 -12.61 -16.85
N PHE A 187 -2.75 -13.69 -16.22
CA PHE A 187 -2.08 -14.98 -16.35
C PHE A 187 -2.41 -15.57 -17.71
N LEU A 188 -1.38 -15.70 -18.54
CA LEU A 188 -1.50 -16.27 -19.86
C LEU A 188 -1.02 -17.72 -19.82
N ARG A 189 -1.60 -18.55 -20.69
CA ARG A 189 -1.11 -19.89 -20.97
C ARG A 189 -0.98 -20.03 -22.47
N PHE A 190 0.16 -20.50 -22.95
CA PHE A 190 0.31 -20.74 -24.38
C PHE A 190 -0.42 -22.01 -24.80
N SER A 191 -0.93 -22.03 -26.04
CA SER A 191 -1.51 -23.22 -26.66
C SER A 191 -0.49 -24.34 -26.79
N ASP A 192 -0.96 -25.58 -26.77
CA ASP A 192 -0.12 -26.76 -26.96
C ASP A 192 0.71 -26.67 -28.26
N GLY A 193 1.93 -27.22 -28.22
CA GLY A 193 2.89 -27.12 -29.34
C GLY A 193 3.68 -25.82 -29.38
N THR A 194 3.44 -24.91 -28.43
CA THR A 194 4.33 -23.77 -28.17
C THR A 194 5.59 -24.24 -27.48
N VAL A 195 6.73 -23.88 -28.04
CA VAL A 195 8.05 -24.24 -27.52
C VAL A 195 8.88 -23.00 -27.27
N LEU A 196 9.77 -23.11 -26.28
CA LEU A 196 10.83 -22.16 -26.08
C LEU A 196 11.96 -22.47 -27.06
N ASP A 197 12.40 -21.47 -27.82
CA ASP A 197 13.45 -21.65 -28.82
C ASP A 197 14.84 -21.37 -28.19
N ASP A 198 15.32 -22.36 -27.44
CA ASP A 198 16.59 -22.31 -26.69
C ASP A 198 17.81 -22.07 -27.58
N PHE A 199 17.75 -22.42 -28.87
CA PHE A 199 18.86 -22.19 -29.79
C PHE A 199 19.06 -20.72 -30.13
N HIS A 200 18.01 -19.91 -29.96
CA HIS A 200 18.02 -18.48 -30.24
C HIS A 200 17.90 -17.63 -28.97
N ALA A 201 18.18 -18.23 -27.81
CA ALA A 201 18.27 -17.49 -26.57
C ALA A 201 19.61 -16.74 -26.44
N LEU A 202 19.56 -15.59 -25.76
CA LEU A 202 20.69 -14.67 -25.63
C LEU A 202 20.71 -14.02 -24.24
N GLY A 203 21.92 -13.89 -23.68
CA GLY A 203 22.16 -13.15 -22.44
C GLY A 203 22.81 -11.79 -22.72
N TYR A 204 22.24 -10.72 -22.15
CA TYR A 204 22.77 -9.35 -22.20
C TYR A 204 23.29 -8.93 -20.82
N LEU A 205 24.57 -8.60 -20.70
CA LEU A 205 25.17 -8.20 -19.43
C LEU A 205 25.00 -6.69 -19.19
N ALA A 206 24.28 -6.31 -18.14
CA ALA A 206 24.13 -4.92 -17.72
C ALA A 206 24.12 -4.80 -16.20
N LYS A 207 24.80 -3.76 -15.67
CA LYS A 207 24.84 -3.47 -14.22
C LYS A 207 25.18 -4.69 -13.34
N GLY A 208 26.05 -5.59 -13.83
CA GLY A 208 26.47 -6.79 -13.11
C GLY A 208 25.49 -7.97 -13.14
N ASN A 209 24.36 -7.85 -13.82
CA ASN A 209 23.40 -8.95 -14.02
C ASN A 209 23.32 -9.33 -15.50
N THR A 210 23.11 -10.61 -15.78
CA THR A 210 22.84 -11.13 -17.12
C THR A 210 21.32 -11.18 -17.34
N TYR A 211 20.83 -10.42 -18.30
CA TYR A 211 19.43 -10.38 -18.72
C TYR A 211 19.24 -11.35 -19.86
N CYS A 212 18.53 -12.43 -19.58
CA CYS A 212 18.32 -13.55 -20.49
C CYS A 212 16.99 -13.37 -21.22
N VAL A 213 17.01 -13.58 -22.54
CA VAL A 213 15.83 -13.54 -23.39
C VAL A 213 15.80 -14.78 -24.29
N ALA A 214 14.61 -15.32 -24.51
CA ALA A 214 14.39 -16.47 -25.38
C ALA A 214 13.08 -16.30 -26.18
N PRO A 215 13.08 -16.54 -27.49
CA PRO A 215 11.87 -16.39 -28.29
C PRO A 215 10.90 -17.55 -28.02
N ILE A 216 9.60 -17.24 -27.95
CA ILE A 216 8.52 -18.23 -27.80
C ILE A 216 7.83 -18.39 -29.15
N ARG A 217 7.79 -19.62 -29.67
CA ARG A 217 7.29 -19.90 -31.04
C ARG A 217 6.44 -21.16 -31.07
N LEU A 218 5.67 -21.33 -32.15
CA LEU A 218 5.00 -22.58 -32.42
C LEU A 218 5.99 -23.55 -33.07
N THR A 219 5.91 -24.83 -32.71
CA THR A 219 6.75 -25.87 -33.31
C THR A 219 6.56 -25.89 -34.83
N GLY A 220 7.64 -25.68 -35.59
CA GLY A 220 7.61 -25.68 -37.06
C GLY A 220 7.35 -24.31 -37.72
N SER A 221 7.08 -23.23 -36.98
CA SER A 221 6.87 -21.89 -37.56
C SER A 221 8.14 -21.01 -37.56
N SER A 222 9.21 -21.48 -38.23
CA SER A 222 10.50 -20.77 -38.23
C SER A 222 10.50 -19.43 -38.99
N SER A 223 9.49 -19.17 -39.82
CA SER A 223 9.39 -17.95 -40.65
C SER A 223 8.49 -16.85 -40.06
N GLU A 224 7.74 -17.12 -39.00
CA GLU A 224 6.81 -16.14 -38.41
C GLU A 224 7.54 -15.13 -37.51
N PRO A 225 7.10 -13.85 -37.48
CA PRO A 225 7.68 -12.85 -36.59
C PRO A 225 7.48 -13.23 -35.12
N VAL A 226 8.51 -13.02 -34.30
CA VAL A 226 8.46 -13.37 -32.87
C VAL A 226 7.79 -12.24 -32.09
N ARG A 227 6.62 -12.53 -31.52
CA ARG A 227 5.81 -11.57 -30.74
C ARG A 227 6.04 -11.66 -29.23
N TYR A 228 6.30 -12.86 -28.71
CA TYR A 228 6.49 -13.10 -27.27
C TYR A 228 7.91 -13.57 -26.98
N TRP A 229 8.48 -13.04 -25.91
CA TRP A 229 9.84 -13.33 -25.46
C TRP A 229 9.85 -13.71 -23.99
N ALA A 230 10.31 -14.91 -23.67
CA ALA A 230 10.57 -15.31 -22.30
C ALA A 230 11.78 -14.53 -21.77
N VAL A 231 11.65 -13.96 -20.58
CA VAL A 231 12.71 -13.17 -19.94
C VAL A 231 13.05 -13.68 -18.54
N GLY A 232 14.29 -13.46 -18.11
CA GLY A 232 14.75 -13.78 -16.76
C GLY A 232 16.15 -13.25 -16.47
N LYS A 233 16.56 -13.25 -15.21
CA LYS A 233 17.88 -12.74 -14.78
C LYS A 233 18.78 -13.89 -14.32
N ASN A 234 20.03 -13.90 -14.79
CA ASN A 234 21.10 -14.81 -14.35
C ASN A 234 20.77 -16.31 -14.51
N CYS A 235 19.96 -16.66 -15.50
CA CYS A 235 19.42 -18.01 -15.70
C CYS A 235 19.61 -18.54 -17.13
N CYS A 236 20.52 -17.92 -17.90
CA CYS A 236 20.96 -18.41 -19.21
C CYS A 236 22.44 -18.74 -19.20
N ASP A 237 22.80 -19.77 -19.95
CA ASP A 237 24.19 -20.17 -20.11
C ASP A 237 24.94 -19.26 -21.08
N ARG A 238 26.28 -19.23 -20.95
CA ARG A 238 27.16 -18.48 -21.87
C ARG A 238 27.00 -18.89 -23.33
N ARG A 239 26.39 -20.06 -23.60
CA ARG A 239 26.20 -20.65 -24.93
C ARG A 239 24.73 -20.72 -25.36
N GLY A 240 23.84 -19.96 -24.73
CA GLY A 240 22.51 -19.71 -25.25
C GLY A 240 21.38 -20.52 -24.63
N THR A 241 21.60 -21.51 -23.76
CA THR A 241 20.49 -22.23 -23.13
C THR A 241 19.72 -21.33 -22.15
N PHE A 242 18.39 -21.33 -22.20
CA PHE A 242 17.52 -20.56 -21.31
C PHE A 242 16.89 -21.47 -20.25
N ASN A 243 17.20 -21.21 -18.98
CA ASN A 243 16.75 -22.02 -17.84
C ASN A 243 15.93 -21.20 -16.83
N CYS A 244 15.27 -20.11 -17.26
CA CYS A 244 14.59 -19.17 -16.37
C CYS A 244 13.15 -19.57 -16.00
N GLY A 245 12.82 -20.87 -15.96
CA GLY A 245 11.48 -21.34 -15.64
C GLY A 245 11.11 -22.64 -16.35
N PRO A 246 9.85 -23.07 -16.24
CA PRO A 246 9.34 -24.26 -16.91
C PRO A 246 9.14 -24.04 -18.42
N GLN A 247 8.81 -25.10 -19.14
CA GLN A 247 8.38 -25.03 -20.53
C GLN A 247 7.05 -24.26 -20.70
N PRO A 248 6.87 -23.46 -21.77
CA PRO A 248 5.77 -22.51 -21.91
C PRO A 248 4.37 -23.16 -21.97
N GLU A 249 4.25 -24.41 -22.43
CA GLU A 249 3.01 -25.20 -22.44
C GLU A 249 2.42 -25.47 -21.04
N HIS A 250 3.30 -25.54 -20.03
CA HIS A 250 2.97 -25.81 -18.64
C HIS A 250 3.16 -24.59 -17.73
N ALA A 251 3.65 -23.48 -18.28
CA ALA A 251 3.94 -22.26 -17.54
C ALA A 251 2.70 -21.36 -17.44
N ALA A 252 2.51 -20.75 -16.26
CA ALA A 252 1.80 -19.50 -16.17
C ALA A 252 2.73 -18.37 -16.63
N VAL A 253 2.19 -17.47 -17.43
CA VAL A 253 2.94 -16.37 -18.02
C VAL A 253 2.43 -15.05 -17.45
N ILE A 254 3.34 -14.26 -16.90
CA ILE A 254 3.06 -12.88 -16.52
C ILE A 254 3.70 -11.95 -17.54
N ALA A 255 2.90 -11.08 -18.14
CA ALA A 255 3.39 -9.95 -18.92
C ALA A 255 4.20 -9.02 -18.00
N GLU A 256 5.49 -8.86 -18.27
CA GLU A 256 6.33 -7.95 -17.50
C GLU A 256 6.24 -6.54 -18.08
N HIS A 257 6.35 -5.52 -17.21
CA HIS A 257 6.53 -4.15 -17.69
C HIS A 257 7.81 -4.07 -18.53
N LEU A 258 7.76 -3.29 -19.62
CA LEU A 258 8.84 -3.23 -20.60
C LEU A 258 10.11 -2.59 -19.97
N ASP A 259 10.99 -3.42 -19.41
CA ASP A 259 12.32 -2.98 -18.97
C ASP A 259 13.16 -2.72 -20.22
N GLU A 260 13.70 -1.50 -20.36
CA GLU A 260 14.59 -1.12 -21.46
C GLU A 260 15.78 -2.07 -21.60
N THR A 261 16.23 -2.66 -20.49
CA THR A 261 17.37 -3.58 -20.46
C THR A 261 17.04 -4.90 -21.16
N PHE A 262 15.85 -5.46 -20.89
CA PHE A 262 15.36 -6.64 -21.59
C PHE A 262 15.05 -6.33 -23.06
N LEU A 263 14.51 -5.14 -23.36
CA LEU A 263 14.30 -4.72 -24.75
C LEU A 263 15.62 -4.68 -25.54
N ARG A 264 16.70 -4.15 -24.95
CA ARG A 264 18.05 -4.19 -25.57
C ARG A 264 18.54 -5.61 -25.80
N ALA A 265 18.29 -6.51 -24.87
CA ALA A 265 18.62 -7.93 -25.02
C ALA A 265 17.84 -8.57 -26.18
N VAL A 266 16.54 -8.29 -26.32
CA VAL A 266 15.70 -8.75 -27.44
C VAL A 266 16.21 -8.21 -28.78
N LEU A 267 16.52 -6.91 -28.86
CA LEU A 267 17.05 -6.30 -30.07
C LEU A 267 18.39 -6.93 -30.49
N GLN A 268 19.27 -7.19 -29.51
CA GLN A 268 20.53 -7.86 -29.76
C GLN A 268 20.31 -9.31 -30.24
N ALA A 269 19.41 -10.07 -29.61
CA ALA A 269 19.06 -11.42 -30.01
C ALA A 269 18.52 -11.47 -31.46
N SER A 270 17.58 -10.58 -31.79
CA SER A 270 17.03 -10.46 -33.14
C SER A 270 18.10 -10.12 -34.17
N SER A 271 19.03 -9.21 -33.84
CA SER A 271 20.14 -8.85 -34.73
C SER A 271 21.12 -10.01 -34.94
N VAL A 272 21.45 -10.78 -33.91
CA VAL A 272 22.43 -11.89 -33.97
C VAL A 272 21.86 -13.08 -34.72
N TYR A 273 20.59 -13.40 -34.50
CA TYR A 273 19.94 -14.59 -35.04
C TYR A 273 19.07 -14.29 -36.27
N HIS A 274 19.06 -13.06 -36.76
CA HIS A 274 18.22 -12.59 -37.86
C HIS A 274 16.73 -12.94 -37.69
N LEU A 275 16.24 -12.86 -36.45
CA LEU A 275 14.85 -13.16 -36.15
C LEU A 275 13.96 -12.00 -36.61
N PRO A 276 12.93 -12.27 -37.44
CA PRO A 276 11.99 -11.25 -37.85
C PRO A 276 11.26 -10.72 -36.62
N LEU A 277 11.45 -9.44 -36.31
CA LEU A 277 10.60 -8.72 -35.38
C LEU A 277 9.47 -8.08 -36.17
N GLU A 278 8.29 -8.05 -35.57
CA GLU A 278 7.24 -7.18 -36.07
C GLU A 278 7.72 -5.72 -35.97
N GLU A 279 7.32 -4.91 -36.95
CA GLU A 279 7.81 -3.54 -37.10
C GLU A 279 7.59 -2.77 -35.79
N VAL A 280 8.69 -2.26 -35.21
CA VAL A 280 8.74 -1.73 -33.83
C VAL A 280 7.75 -0.57 -33.61
N ASP A 281 7.37 0.11 -34.68
CA ASP A 281 6.41 1.22 -34.67
C ASP A 281 4.94 0.75 -34.58
N VAL A 282 4.65 -0.53 -34.88
CA VAL A 282 3.29 -1.09 -34.90
C VAL A 282 3.02 -1.99 -33.70
N ALA A 283 3.98 -2.83 -33.29
CA ALA A 283 3.83 -3.72 -32.14
C ALA A 283 5.17 -3.93 -31.43
N LYS A 284 5.23 -3.57 -30.14
CA LYS A 284 6.39 -3.86 -29.29
C LYS A 284 6.40 -5.34 -28.90
N PRO A 285 7.56 -6.02 -28.86
CA PRO A 285 7.63 -7.39 -28.40
C PRO A 285 7.13 -7.48 -26.95
N GLN A 286 6.28 -8.45 -26.68
CA GLN A 286 5.74 -8.69 -25.35
C GLN A 286 6.72 -9.54 -24.55
N LEU A 287 7.23 -8.97 -23.46
CA LEU A 287 8.10 -9.66 -22.53
C LEU A 287 7.26 -10.44 -21.54
N VAL A 288 7.65 -11.69 -21.29
CA VAL A 288 6.91 -12.60 -20.44
C VAL A 288 7.84 -13.37 -19.50
N THR A 289 7.48 -13.46 -18.22
CA THR A 289 8.18 -14.33 -17.26
C THR A 289 7.44 -15.65 -17.14
N LEU A 290 8.16 -16.77 -17.24
CA LEU A 290 7.62 -18.12 -17.11
C LEU A 290 7.61 -18.57 -15.65
N ILE A 291 6.45 -18.98 -15.14
CA ILE A 291 6.26 -19.40 -13.75
C ILE A 291 5.61 -20.78 -13.73
N GLU A 292 6.18 -21.70 -12.97
CA GLU A 292 5.68 -23.09 -12.85
C GLU A 292 4.38 -23.17 -12.05
N HIS A 293 4.33 -22.47 -10.93
CA HIS A 293 3.20 -22.51 -10.02
C HIS A 293 2.82 -21.09 -9.58
N PRO A 294 1.83 -20.45 -10.24
CA PRO A 294 1.44 -19.07 -9.90
C PRO A 294 0.92 -18.96 -8.46
N SER A 295 0.34 -20.02 -7.92
CA SER A 295 -0.07 -20.09 -6.52
C SER A 295 1.11 -19.97 -5.55
N GLN A 296 2.29 -20.49 -5.89
CA GLN A 296 3.49 -20.36 -5.06
C GLN A 296 4.00 -18.92 -5.08
N LEU A 297 4.00 -18.26 -6.25
CA LEU A 297 4.38 -16.85 -6.36
C LEU A 297 3.43 -15.95 -5.56
N LEU A 298 2.11 -16.16 -5.66
CA LEU A 298 1.15 -15.39 -4.86
C LEU A 298 1.37 -15.62 -3.36
N ALA A 299 1.60 -16.87 -2.94
CA ALA A 299 1.87 -17.19 -1.55
C ALA A 299 3.17 -16.54 -1.05
N GLU A 300 4.21 -16.46 -1.89
CA GLU A 300 5.47 -15.81 -1.56
C GLU A 300 5.29 -14.29 -1.37
N ILE A 301 4.62 -13.60 -2.30
CA ILE A 301 4.35 -12.16 -2.18
C ILE A 301 3.51 -11.89 -0.92
N TRP A 302 2.50 -12.73 -0.66
CA TRP A 302 1.68 -12.62 0.54
C TRP A 302 2.48 -12.84 1.83
N TYR A 303 3.34 -13.85 1.86
CA TYR A 303 4.18 -14.17 3.01
C TYR A 303 5.17 -13.03 3.31
N GLU A 304 5.80 -12.47 2.28
CA GLU A 304 6.70 -11.33 2.41
C GLU A 304 5.99 -10.09 2.97
N SER A 305 4.83 -9.75 2.43
CA SER A 305 4.00 -8.64 2.95
C SER A 305 3.58 -8.87 4.40
N THR A 306 3.09 -10.07 4.73
CA THR A 306 2.68 -10.45 6.09
C THR A 306 3.85 -10.39 7.07
N ARG A 307 5.05 -10.83 6.65
CA ARG A 307 6.27 -10.78 7.47
C ARG A 307 6.63 -9.34 7.81
N VAL A 308 6.63 -8.44 6.82
CA VAL A 308 6.92 -7.01 7.05
C VAL A 308 5.86 -6.38 7.98
N ALA A 309 4.59 -6.69 7.78
CA ALA A 309 3.50 -6.20 8.63
C ALA A 309 3.63 -6.66 10.10
N VAL A 310 3.95 -7.94 10.34
CA VAL A 310 4.18 -8.49 11.68
C VAL A 310 5.40 -7.84 12.34
N MET A 311 6.51 -7.68 11.60
CA MET A 311 7.69 -7.00 12.12
C MET A 311 7.40 -5.55 12.51
N ALA A 312 6.64 -4.81 11.68
CA ALA A 312 6.20 -3.45 12.00
C ALA A 312 5.34 -3.41 13.27
N ALA A 313 4.39 -4.33 13.44
CA ALA A 313 3.55 -4.42 14.64
C ALA A 313 4.35 -4.75 15.91
N LEU A 314 5.36 -5.62 15.82
CA LEU A 314 6.24 -5.95 16.95
C LEU A 314 7.18 -4.78 17.30
N MET A 315 7.72 -4.09 16.30
CA MET A 315 8.54 -2.90 16.52
C MET A 315 7.72 -1.79 17.20
N HIS A 316 6.48 -1.58 16.76
CA HIS A 316 5.59 -0.59 17.37
C HIS A 316 5.24 -0.96 18.82
N LEU A 317 5.03 -2.25 19.12
CA LEU A 317 4.84 -2.72 20.50
C LEU A 317 6.04 -2.35 21.38
N ALA A 318 7.26 -2.58 20.90
CA ALA A 318 8.47 -2.22 21.63
C ALA A 318 8.56 -0.70 21.88
N VAL A 319 8.20 0.12 20.89
CA VAL A 319 8.12 1.57 21.04
C VAL A 319 7.09 1.98 22.10
N CYS A 320 5.91 1.36 22.12
CA CYS A 320 4.89 1.60 23.16
C CYS A 320 5.41 1.25 24.56
N VAL A 321 6.09 0.11 24.71
CA VAL A 321 6.71 -0.29 25.99
C VAL A 321 7.73 0.75 26.45
N ILE A 322 8.64 1.17 25.56
CA ILE A 322 9.66 2.17 25.88
C ILE A 322 9.01 3.50 26.27
N ALA A 323 7.98 3.96 25.54
CA ALA A 323 7.28 5.21 25.82
C ALA A 323 6.59 5.20 27.20
N VAL A 324 5.98 4.08 27.59
CA VAL A 324 5.34 3.98 28.92
C VAL A 324 6.40 3.92 30.03
N LEU A 325 7.52 3.21 29.82
CA LEU A 325 8.62 3.18 30.78
C LEU A 325 9.29 4.55 30.96
N THR A 326 9.45 5.33 29.89
CA THR A 326 10.01 6.69 29.98
C THR A 326 9.05 7.64 30.71
N MET A 327 7.74 7.53 30.46
CA MET A 327 6.73 8.29 31.21
C MET A 327 6.70 7.92 32.70
N ALA A 328 6.80 6.63 33.03
CA ALA A 328 6.84 6.15 34.42
C ALA A 328 8.11 6.61 35.16
N THR A 329 9.27 6.62 34.49
CA THR A 329 10.52 7.10 35.10
C THR A 329 10.53 8.62 35.28
N ALA A 330 10.03 9.38 34.30
CA ALA A 330 9.90 10.84 34.40
C ALA A 330 8.99 11.28 35.56
N THR A 331 7.85 10.61 35.75
CA THR A 331 6.94 10.89 36.87
C THR A 331 7.55 10.54 38.23
N ALA A 332 8.35 9.47 38.31
CA ALA A 332 9.09 9.13 39.53
C ALA A 332 10.19 10.16 39.85
N TYR A 333 10.92 10.64 38.84
CA TYR A 333 11.98 11.65 39.03
C TYR A 333 11.40 13.00 39.48
N GLY A 334 10.31 13.45 38.86
CA GLY A 334 9.63 14.70 39.24
C GLY A 334 9.17 14.71 40.70
N ARG A 335 8.75 13.55 41.24
CA ARG A 335 8.41 13.42 42.67
C ARG A 335 9.61 13.62 43.57
N LYS A 336 10.71 12.92 43.32
CA LYS A 336 11.94 13.05 44.12
C LYS A 336 12.48 14.49 44.14
N LEU A 337 12.41 15.19 43.01
CA LEU A 337 12.85 16.57 42.92
C LEU A 337 11.98 17.50 43.78
N LYS A 338 10.66 17.27 43.78
CA LYS A 338 9.71 18.04 44.60
C LYS A 338 9.91 17.80 46.09
N ASP A 339 10.26 16.58 46.50
CA ASP A 339 10.54 16.26 47.92
C ASP A 339 11.87 16.85 48.42
N SER A 340 12.76 17.26 47.50
CA SER A 340 14.08 17.82 47.82
C SER A 340 14.11 19.35 47.90
N LEU A 341 13.05 20.02 47.45
CA LEU A 341 12.90 21.48 47.40
C LEU A 341 12.04 21.98 48.57
#